data_AF-A0A0S8J7A6-F1
#
_entry.id   AF-A0A0S8J7A6-F1
#
_cell.length_a   1.000
_cell.length_b   1.000
_cell.length_c   1.000
_cell.angle_alpha   90.00
_cell.angle_beta   90.00
_cell.angle_gamma   90.00
#
_symmetry.space_group_name_H-M   'P 1'
#
loop_
_entity.id
_entity.type
_entity.pdbx_description
1 polymer ?
#
loop_
_entity_poly.entity_id
_entity_poly.type
_entity_poly.pdbx_seq_one_letter_code
_entity_poly.pdbx_strand_id
1 'polypeptide(L)'
;MFKALASRVTWPARERWFVGLAVALVVFLGSGCAWFGRRPAPADTQAVRESELHALPIAPDVDYAGALDLGDGRKLYHSGRDLLYAEGDQFYPVVVRGYPHLVGPSPGGEAVAFLEPFEFEMATDLYVFDIPARTLRRLTDHHDHGSTLSIKAARWFDDRTLYYLEGYRYGTVSRGGDLWRVDLTSLERRPVVRVMGLGAELEEIVGFEFVPHHKLIRYVVARYDQSGAMRRKSLYCTLDGEPVD
;
A
#
# COMPACT_ATOMS: atom_id res chain seq x y z
N MET A 1 35.34 -54.05 -28.63
CA MET A 1 36.12 -54.48 -29.80
C MET A 1 35.28 -54.22 -31.06
N PHE A 2 35.38 -53.03 -31.66
CA PHE A 2 35.18 -52.79 -33.11
C PHE A 2 35.73 -51.40 -33.47
N LYS A 3 36.32 -51.35 -34.66
CA LYS A 3 37.26 -50.36 -35.20
C LYS A 3 36.60 -49.05 -35.67
N ALA A 4 37.43 -48.01 -35.71
CA ALA A 4 37.27 -46.73 -36.38
C ALA A 4 36.95 -46.84 -37.90
N LEU A 5 36.35 -45.78 -38.46
CA LEU A 5 36.80 -45.21 -39.74
C LEU A 5 36.21 -43.81 -39.96
N ALA A 6 37.13 -42.86 -40.18
CA ALA A 6 36.86 -41.53 -40.71
C ALA A 6 36.64 -41.60 -42.23
N SER A 7 35.78 -40.73 -42.77
CA SER A 7 35.87 -40.35 -44.18
C SER A 7 35.47 -38.89 -44.39
N ARG A 8 36.18 -38.31 -45.34
CA ARG A 8 36.38 -36.89 -45.59
C ARG A 8 35.24 -36.25 -46.38
N VAL A 9 35.16 -34.94 -46.18
CA VAL A 9 34.52 -33.87 -46.95
C VAL A 9 35.01 -33.80 -48.39
N THR A 10 34.12 -33.47 -49.33
CA THR A 10 34.41 -32.68 -50.56
C THR A 10 33.17 -31.93 -51.08
N TRP A 11 33.28 -30.57 -51.11
CA TRP A 11 32.82 -29.54 -52.09
C TRP A 11 31.34 -29.48 -52.59
N PRO A 12 30.82 -28.34 -53.14
CA PRO A 12 31.48 -27.10 -53.58
C PRO A 12 30.84 -25.76 -53.16
N ALA A 13 31.54 -24.70 -53.57
CA ALA A 13 31.24 -23.29 -53.42
C ALA A 13 30.05 -22.78 -54.25
N ARG A 14 29.46 -21.69 -53.75
CA ARG A 14 28.89 -20.49 -54.43
C ARG A 14 27.53 -20.14 -53.85
N GLU A 15 27.43 -19.02 -53.13
CA GLU A 15 26.84 -17.79 -53.67
C GLU A 15 26.84 -16.68 -52.60
N ARG A 16 27.14 -15.48 -53.10
CA ARG A 16 27.21 -14.22 -52.37
C ARG A 16 25.81 -13.65 -52.21
N TRP A 17 25.43 -13.25 -51.00
CA TRP A 17 24.56 -12.09 -50.82
C TRP A 17 25.07 -11.24 -49.66
N PHE A 18 25.41 -10.01 -50.01
CA PHE A 18 25.66 -8.88 -49.11
C PHE A 18 24.35 -8.50 -48.42
N VAL A 19 24.35 -8.38 -47.09
CA VAL A 19 23.71 -7.25 -46.39
C VAL A 19 24.57 -6.95 -45.16
N GLY A 20 25.17 -5.77 -45.15
CA GLY A 20 25.96 -5.28 -44.02
C GLY A 20 25.07 -4.88 -42.86
N LEU A 21 25.51 -5.22 -41.64
CA LEU A 21 25.01 -4.60 -40.42
C LEU A 21 26.17 -3.85 -39.78
N ALA A 22 26.05 -2.53 -39.76
CA ALA A 22 27.00 -1.62 -39.14
C ALA A 22 26.98 -1.81 -37.61
N VAL A 23 28.16 -2.05 -37.06
CA VAL A 23 28.43 -1.95 -35.62
C VAL A 23 28.66 -0.48 -35.31
N ALA A 24 27.70 0.17 -34.67
CA ALA A 24 27.89 1.50 -34.11
C ALA A 24 28.57 1.38 -32.74
N LEU A 25 29.90 1.51 -32.73
CA LEU A 25 30.71 1.75 -31.55
C LEU A 25 30.57 3.25 -31.20
N VAL A 26 29.77 3.58 -30.18
CA VAL A 26 29.74 4.93 -29.63
C VAL A 26 30.72 5.01 -28.46
N VAL A 27 31.86 5.64 -28.74
CA VAL A 27 32.80 6.13 -27.72
C VAL A 27 32.28 7.47 -27.21
N PHE A 28 31.90 7.55 -25.93
CA PHE A 28 31.69 8.81 -25.23
C PHE A 28 32.87 9.07 -24.30
N LEU A 29 33.78 9.94 -24.74
CA LEU A 29 34.68 10.70 -23.87
C LEU A 29 34.07 12.10 -23.75
N GLY A 30 33.73 12.51 -22.53
CA GLY A 30 33.11 13.82 -22.29
C GLY A 30 32.91 14.07 -20.81
N SER A 31 33.90 14.74 -20.23
CA SER A 31 34.05 15.12 -18.84
C SER A 31 32.90 15.95 -18.26
N GLY A 32 32.64 15.78 -16.97
CA GLY A 32 32.12 16.83 -16.09
C GLY A 32 30.61 17.06 -16.11
N CYS A 33 29.86 16.25 -15.37
CA CYS A 33 28.57 16.69 -14.83
C CYS A 33 28.46 16.26 -13.37
N ALA A 34 28.41 17.28 -12.50
CA ALA A 34 28.14 17.14 -11.09
C ALA A 34 26.84 16.35 -10.88
N TRP A 35 26.94 15.25 -10.15
CA TRP A 35 25.83 14.43 -9.73
C TRP A 35 25.07 15.19 -8.63
N PHE A 36 24.16 16.08 -9.03
CA PHE A 36 23.17 16.62 -8.11
C PHE A 36 22.24 15.48 -7.70
N GLY A 37 22.28 15.12 -6.41
CA GLY A 37 21.29 14.26 -5.79
C GLY A 37 19.90 14.82 -6.06
N ARG A 38 19.15 14.15 -6.93
CA ARG A 38 17.71 14.39 -7.04
C ARG A 38 17.11 13.98 -5.70
N ARG A 39 16.74 14.96 -4.89
CA ARG A 39 15.71 14.76 -3.87
C ARG A 39 14.52 14.09 -4.56
N PRO A 40 13.89 13.06 -3.96
CA PRO A 40 12.64 12.55 -4.47
C PRO A 40 11.68 13.73 -4.61
N ALA A 41 10.97 13.78 -5.74
CA ALA A 41 9.94 14.79 -5.97
C ALA A 41 8.97 14.78 -4.76
N PRO A 42 8.47 15.95 -4.31
CA PRO A 42 7.42 15.99 -3.31
C PRO A 42 6.28 15.10 -3.78
N ALA A 43 5.75 14.28 -2.86
CA ALA A 43 4.66 13.37 -3.13
C ALA A 43 3.54 14.15 -3.83
N ASP A 44 3.19 13.72 -5.04
CA ASP A 44 2.14 14.33 -5.83
C ASP A 44 0.86 14.30 -5.00
N THR A 45 0.34 15.49 -4.65
CA THR A 45 -0.89 15.65 -3.88
C THR A 45 -2.06 15.35 -4.80
N GLN A 46 -2.26 14.08 -5.14
CA GLN A 46 -3.47 13.64 -5.83
C GLN A 46 -4.69 14.08 -5.01
N ALA A 47 -5.64 14.72 -5.70
CA ALA A 47 -6.77 15.37 -5.08
C ALA A 47 -7.60 14.37 -4.27
N VAL A 48 -7.75 14.66 -2.98
CA VAL A 48 -8.71 13.96 -2.10
C VAL A 48 -10.11 14.18 -2.65
N ARG A 49 -10.86 13.09 -2.82
CA ARG A 49 -12.27 13.12 -3.21
C ARG A 49 -13.10 13.02 -1.94
N GLU A 50 -13.98 14.00 -1.75
CA GLU A 50 -14.98 14.00 -0.68
C GLU A 50 -16.36 13.75 -1.29
N SER A 51 -17.18 13.00 -0.57
CA SER A 51 -18.58 12.77 -0.95
C SER A 51 -19.48 12.84 0.29
N GLU A 52 -20.60 13.53 0.16
CA GLU A 52 -21.64 13.56 1.19
C GLU A 52 -22.52 12.30 1.07
N LEU A 53 -22.86 11.70 2.21
CA LEU A 53 -23.78 10.56 2.25
C LEU A 53 -25.22 11.01 2.48
N HIS A 54 -26.15 10.35 1.80
CA HIS A 54 -27.58 10.54 1.98
C HIS A 54 -28.20 9.37 2.73
N ALA A 55 -29.20 9.68 3.58
CA ALA A 55 -29.92 8.68 4.33
C ALA A 55 -30.78 7.78 3.41
N LEU A 56 -30.87 6.51 3.74
CA LEU A 56 -31.81 5.56 3.17
C LEU A 56 -33.07 5.48 4.03
N PRO A 57 -34.26 5.31 3.41
CA PRO A 57 -35.53 5.28 4.12
C PRO A 57 -35.78 3.99 4.92
N ILE A 58 -34.98 2.94 4.72
CA ILE A 58 -35.13 1.63 5.38
C ILE A 58 -33.75 1.04 5.65
N ALA A 59 -33.58 0.41 6.82
CA ALA A 59 -32.40 -0.41 7.11
C ALA A 59 -32.24 -1.49 6.03
N PRO A 60 -31.09 -1.63 5.39
CA PRO A 60 -30.89 -2.72 4.44
C PRO A 60 -31.03 -4.07 5.18
N ASP A 61 -31.75 -5.00 4.54
CA ASP A 61 -31.96 -6.38 4.97
C ASP A 61 -30.66 -7.19 4.81
N VAL A 62 -29.66 -6.85 5.63
CA VAL A 62 -28.31 -7.42 5.57
C VAL A 62 -27.97 -7.97 6.95
N ASP A 63 -27.49 -9.21 6.98
CA ASP A 63 -26.97 -9.85 8.18
C ASP A 63 -25.58 -9.27 8.49
N TYR A 64 -25.55 -8.28 9.39
CA TYR A 64 -24.31 -7.64 9.80
C TYR A 64 -23.59 -8.50 10.85
N ALA A 65 -22.29 -8.68 10.66
CA ALA A 65 -21.46 -9.47 11.56
C ALA A 65 -21.36 -8.84 12.96
N GLY A 66 -21.61 -7.53 13.06
CA GLY A 66 -21.67 -6.80 14.32
C GLY A 66 -22.06 -5.34 14.13
N ALA A 67 -22.33 -4.69 15.26
CA ALA A 67 -22.53 -3.25 15.36
C ALA A 67 -21.54 -2.70 16.38
N LEU A 68 -20.74 -1.71 15.96
CA LEU A 68 -19.93 -0.90 16.86
C LEU A 68 -20.79 0.25 17.38
N ASP A 69 -20.92 0.35 18.70
CA ASP A 69 -21.57 1.48 19.36
C ASP A 69 -20.62 2.69 19.36
N LEU A 70 -21.08 3.80 18.79
CA LEU A 70 -20.34 5.07 18.72
C LEU A 70 -20.85 6.09 19.75
N GLY A 71 -21.83 5.72 20.58
CA GLY A 71 -22.47 6.62 21.55
C GLY A 71 -23.57 7.48 20.94
N ASP A 72 -24.42 8.06 21.80
CA ASP A 72 -25.53 8.95 21.42
C ASP A 72 -26.52 8.36 20.39
N GLY A 73 -26.72 7.04 20.42
CA GLY A 73 -27.58 6.35 19.46
C GLY A 73 -26.97 6.20 18.06
N ARG A 74 -25.68 6.52 17.91
CA ARG A 74 -24.92 6.32 16.68
C ARG A 74 -24.31 4.93 16.67
N LYS A 75 -24.39 4.24 15.54
CA LYS A 75 -23.86 2.88 15.37
C LYS A 75 -23.18 2.74 14.02
N LEU A 76 -22.19 1.85 13.97
CA LEU A 76 -21.56 1.43 12.72
C LEU A 76 -21.76 -0.08 12.55
N TYR A 77 -22.53 -0.45 11.54
CA TYR A 77 -22.78 -1.84 11.15
C TYR A 77 -21.77 -2.25 10.10
N HIS A 78 -21.17 -3.43 10.25
CA HIS A 78 -20.22 -3.95 9.28
C HIS A 78 -20.51 -5.40 8.94
N SER A 79 -20.34 -5.73 7.66
CA SER A 79 -20.35 -7.11 7.15
C SER A 79 -19.07 -7.33 6.33
N GLY A 80 -18.88 -8.53 5.78
CA GLY A 80 -17.78 -8.76 4.84
C GLY A 80 -17.89 -7.98 3.54
N ARG A 81 -19.00 -7.27 3.28
CA ARG A 81 -19.26 -6.56 2.03
C ARG A 81 -19.74 -5.12 2.19
N ASP A 82 -20.34 -4.79 3.31
CA ASP A 82 -21.01 -3.52 3.52
C ASP A 82 -20.53 -2.84 4.81
N LEU A 83 -20.52 -1.52 4.78
CA LEU A 83 -20.29 -0.66 5.94
C LEU A 83 -21.42 0.37 5.99
N LEU A 84 -22.16 0.39 7.09
CA LEU A 84 -23.28 1.30 7.29
C LEU A 84 -23.13 2.09 8.57
N TYR A 85 -23.31 3.40 8.47
CA TYR A 85 -23.48 4.28 9.61
C TYR A 85 -24.97 4.44 9.91
N ALA A 86 -25.34 4.50 11.18
CA ALA A 86 -26.71 4.77 11.60
C ALA A 86 -26.74 5.79 12.73
N GLU A 87 -27.79 6.61 12.72
CA GLU A 87 -28.10 7.61 13.74
C GLU A 87 -29.58 7.49 14.11
N GLY A 88 -29.87 6.86 15.24
CA GLY A 88 -31.22 6.40 15.56
C GLY A 88 -31.73 5.42 14.51
N ASP A 89 -32.83 5.77 13.84
CA ASP A 89 -33.47 4.96 12.79
C ASP A 89 -33.04 5.36 11.37
N GLN A 90 -32.11 6.31 11.23
CA GLN A 90 -31.58 6.72 9.93
C GLN A 90 -30.33 5.94 9.58
N PHE A 91 -30.25 5.47 8.33
CA PHE A 91 -29.15 4.64 7.84
C PHE A 91 -28.43 5.30 6.67
N TYR A 92 -27.10 5.29 6.71
CA TYR A 92 -26.23 5.92 5.72
C TYR A 92 -25.26 4.86 5.18
N PRO A 93 -25.39 4.48 3.90
CA PRO A 93 -24.48 3.52 3.28
C PRO A 93 -23.10 4.18 3.10
N VAL A 94 -22.09 3.72 3.85
CA VAL A 94 -20.71 4.19 3.70
C VAL A 94 -20.03 3.38 2.58
N VAL A 95 -20.18 2.05 2.61
CA VAL A 95 -19.72 1.12 1.57
C VAL A 95 -20.82 0.10 1.29
N VAL A 96 -21.10 -0.17 0.02
CA VAL A 96 -22.06 -1.18 -0.40
C VAL A 96 -21.40 -2.13 -1.39
N ARG A 97 -21.32 -3.41 -1.04
CA ARG A 97 -20.71 -4.50 -1.82
C ARG A 97 -19.24 -4.24 -2.19
N GLY A 98 -18.49 -3.57 -1.30
CA GLY A 98 -17.12 -3.11 -1.53
C GLY A 98 -16.02 -3.85 -0.75
N TYR A 99 -16.37 -4.81 0.12
CA TYR A 99 -15.41 -5.52 0.98
C TYR A 99 -14.60 -4.59 1.90
N PRO A 100 -15.28 -3.82 2.78
CA PRO A 100 -14.59 -2.94 3.71
C PRO A 100 -13.90 -3.75 4.81
N HIS A 101 -12.69 -3.36 5.16
CA HIS A 101 -12.02 -3.82 6.38
C HIS A 101 -11.91 -2.65 7.37
N LEU A 102 -12.64 -2.77 8.47
CA LEU A 102 -12.71 -1.74 9.50
C LEU A 102 -11.37 -1.64 10.24
N VAL A 103 -10.75 -0.45 10.19
CA VAL A 103 -9.61 -0.11 11.06
C VAL A 103 -10.12 0.26 12.45
N GLY A 104 -11.23 1.00 12.49
CA GLY A 104 -11.94 1.38 13.71
C GLY A 104 -12.15 2.89 13.84
N PRO A 105 -12.81 3.31 14.92
CA PRO A 105 -13.03 4.72 15.22
C PRO A 105 -11.72 5.40 15.62
N SER A 106 -11.62 6.69 15.38
CA SER A 106 -10.57 7.54 15.95
C SER A 106 -10.67 7.54 17.47
N PRO A 107 -9.61 7.87 18.22
CA PRO A 107 -9.62 7.83 19.69
C PRO A 107 -10.74 8.66 20.36
N GLY A 108 -11.10 9.79 19.77
CA GLY A 108 -12.20 10.66 20.17
C GLY A 108 -13.56 10.28 19.57
N GLY A 109 -13.63 9.32 18.65
CA GLY A 109 -14.87 8.79 18.10
C GLY A 109 -15.54 9.64 17.02
N GLU A 110 -14.90 10.69 16.52
CA GLU A 110 -15.46 11.62 15.53
C GLU A 110 -15.26 11.16 14.08
N ALA A 111 -14.39 10.18 13.86
CA ALA A 111 -14.12 9.62 12.54
C ALA A 111 -13.95 8.10 12.60
N VAL A 112 -14.16 7.44 11.47
CA VAL A 112 -13.91 6.00 11.29
C VAL A 112 -12.99 5.80 10.10
N ALA A 113 -11.90 5.05 10.31
CA ALA A 113 -11.04 4.63 9.22
C ALA A 113 -11.37 3.21 8.78
N PHE A 114 -11.23 2.95 7.48
CA PHE A 114 -11.37 1.62 6.90
C PHE A 114 -10.56 1.50 5.61
N LEU A 115 -10.32 0.26 5.21
CA LEU A 115 -9.65 -0.11 3.98
C LEU A 115 -10.67 -0.66 2.99
N GLU A 116 -10.64 -0.21 1.74
CA GLU A 116 -11.61 -0.65 0.71
C GLU A 116 -10.98 -0.57 -0.69
N PRO A 117 -11.23 -1.55 -1.57
CA PRO A 117 -11.62 -2.93 -1.25
C PRO A 117 -10.48 -3.67 -0.54
N PHE A 118 -10.78 -4.47 0.48
CA PHE A 118 -9.78 -5.25 1.23
C PHE A 118 -9.91 -6.75 0.95
N GLU A 119 -9.39 -7.17 -0.20
CA GLU A 119 -9.45 -8.55 -0.69
C GLU A 119 -8.14 -8.96 -1.38
N PHE A 120 -7.98 -10.26 -1.64
CA PHE A 120 -6.73 -10.80 -2.20
C PHE A 120 -6.34 -10.12 -3.52
N GLU A 121 -5.13 -9.56 -3.56
CA GLU A 121 -4.55 -8.88 -4.73
C GLU A 121 -5.42 -7.76 -5.33
N MET A 122 -6.26 -7.13 -4.51
CA MET A 122 -6.97 -5.91 -4.88
C MET A 122 -6.12 -4.68 -4.53
N ALA A 123 -6.33 -3.60 -5.28
CA ALA A 123 -5.75 -2.31 -4.94
C ALA A 123 -6.63 -1.68 -3.85
N THR A 124 -6.16 -1.79 -2.61
CA THR A 124 -6.85 -1.24 -1.45
C THR A 124 -6.45 0.21 -1.23
N ASP A 125 -7.46 1.05 -1.01
CA ASP A 125 -7.30 2.42 -0.55
C ASP A 125 -7.70 2.59 0.92
N LEU A 126 -7.13 3.60 1.56
CA LEU A 126 -7.47 4.05 2.90
C LEU A 126 -8.52 5.15 2.83
N TYR A 127 -9.61 4.96 3.56
CA TYR A 127 -10.71 5.91 3.67
C TYR A 127 -10.93 6.34 5.10
N VAL A 128 -11.48 7.54 5.26
CA VAL A 128 -12.01 8.07 6.52
C VAL A 128 -13.43 8.56 6.30
N PHE A 129 -14.36 8.06 7.11
CA PHE A 129 -15.70 8.58 7.25
C PHE A 129 -15.75 9.54 8.44
N ASP A 130 -16.07 10.81 8.17
CA ASP A 130 -16.30 11.85 9.16
C ASP A 130 -17.73 11.74 9.68
N ILE A 131 -17.89 11.43 10.96
CA ILE A 131 -19.22 11.13 11.52
C ILE A 131 -20.09 12.39 11.61
N PRO A 132 -19.62 13.52 12.19
CA PRO A 132 -20.42 14.74 12.26
C PRO A 132 -20.79 15.30 10.88
N ALA A 133 -19.82 15.34 9.95
CA ALA A 133 -20.05 15.90 8.63
C ALA A 133 -20.77 14.92 7.70
N ARG A 134 -20.79 13.62 8.04
CA ARG A 134 -21.27 12.52 7.18
C ARG A 134 -20.61 12.53 5.80
N THR A 135 -19.32 12.89 5.78
CA THR A 135 -18.53 12.92 4.56
C THR A 135 -17.57 11.74 4.53
N LEU A 136 -17.48 11.11 3.37
CA LEU A 136 -16.49 10.08 3.09
C LEU A 136 -15.32 10.69 2.33
N ARG A 137 -14.11 10.48 2.85
CA ARG A 137 -12.85 10.99 2.29
C ARG A 137 -11.93 9.83 1.96
N ARG A 138 -11.39 9.84 0.74
CA ARG A 138 -10.37 8.87 0.30
C ARG A 138 -8.97 9.47 0.47
N LEU A 139 -8.10 8.80 1.22
CA LEU A 139 -6.77 9.31 1.59
C LEU A 139 -5.65 8.80 0.68
N THR A 140 -5.86 7.69 -0.02
CA THR A 140 -4.90 7.11 -0.97
C THR A 140 -5.58 6.84 -2.31
N ASP A 141 -4.82 6.67 -3.39
CA ASP A 141 -5.41 6.44 -4.72
C ASP A 141 -4.61 5.36 -5.47
N HIS A 142 -4.79 4.12 -5.03
CA HIS A 142 -4.21 2.92 -5.62
C HIS A 142 -5.17 2.22 -6.58
N HIS A 143 -6.46 2.57 -6.56
CA HIS A 143 -7.46 1.94 -7.41
C HIS A 143 -7.19 2.11 -8.93
N ASP A 144 -6.31 3.03 -9.32
CA ASP A 144 -5.82 3.12 -10.70
C ASP A 144 -5.15 1.80 -11.15
N HIS A 145 -5.56 1.28 -12.32
CA HIS A 145 -5.09 0.00 -12.86
C HIS A 145 -3.56 -0.09 -13.04
N GLY A 146 -2.86 1.03 -13.06
CA GLY A 146 -1.40 1.10 -13.15
C GLY A 146 -0.67 0.96 -11.80
N SER A 147 -1.36 1.10 -10.66
CA SER A 147 -0.73 0.98 -9.35
C SER A 147 -0.35 -0.48 -9.05
N THR A 148 0.92 -0.68 -8.74
CA THR A 148 1.43 -1.94 -8.19
C THR A 148 1.44 -1.94 -6.66
N LEU A 149 0.94 -0.87 -6.03
CA LEU A 149 0.89 -0.68 -4.59
C LEU A 149 -0.54 -0.83 -4.05
N SER A 150 -0.64 -1.14 -2.77
CA SER A 150 -1.88 -1.31 -2.03
C SER A 150 -1.63 -1.05 -0.54
N ILE A 151 -2.66 -0.54 0.15
CA ILE A 151 -2.62 -0.43 1.60
C ILE A 151 -2.76 -1.82 2.23
N LYS A 152 -1.89 -2.14 3.17
CA LYS A 152 -1.82 -3.44 3.86
C LYS A 152 -2.39 -3.39 5.27
N ALA A 153 -2.22 -2.27 5.96
CA ALA A 153 -2.72 -2.03 7.30
C ALA A 153 -2.76 -0.52 7.58
N ALA A 154 -3.62 -0.10 8.51
CA ALA A 154 -3.63 1.26 9.03
C ALA A 154 -3.98 1.26 10.53
N ARG A 155 -3.55 2.29 11.26
CA ARG A 155 -3.86 2.50 12.68
C ARG A 155 -3.93 3.99 13.02
N TRP A 156 -4.87 4.36 13.86
CA TRP A 156 -4.97 5.69 14.46
C TRP A 156 -3.86 5.92 15.48
N PHE A 157 -3.18 7.06 15.37
CA PHE A 157 -2.32 7.57 16.44
C PHE A 157 -3.11 8.50 17.37
N ASP A 158 -3.84 9.44 16.76
CA ASP A 158 -4.74 10.40 17.42
C ASP A 158 -5.95 10.67 16.50
N ASP A 159 -6.78 11.67 16.81
CA ASP A 159 -7.98 12.00 16.01
C ASP A 159 -7.70 12.60 14.62
N ARG A 160 -6.44 12.93 14.33
CA ARG A 160 -6.05 13.63 13.10
C ARG A 160 -4.97 12.91 12.32
N THR A 161 -4.40 11.86 12.87
CA THR A 161 -3.21 11.21 12.31
C THR A 161 -3.42 9.72 12.19
N LEU A 162 -3.27 9.22 10.97
CA LEU A 162 -3.21 7.80 10.65
C LEU A 162 -1.80 7.43 10.23
N TYR A 163 -1.36 6.26 10.68
CA TYR A 163 -0.19 5.59 10.13
C TYR A 163 -0.66 4.37 9.36
N TYR A 164 0.01 4.05 8.26
CA TYR A 164 -0.38 2.95 7.41
C TYR A 164 0.82 2.31 6.71
N LEU A 165 0.64 1.06 6.33
CA LEU A 165 1.60 0.30 5.52
C LEU A 165 1.13 0.31 4.07
N GLU A 166 2.01 0.77 3.19
CA GLU A 166 1.82 0.75 1.74
C GLU A 166 2.86 -0.18 1.14
N GLY A 167 2.41 -1.20 0.43
CA GLY A 167 3.31 -2.20 -0.15
C GLY A 167 2.81 -2.80 -1.44
N TYR A 168 3.54 -3.76 -1.98
CA TYR A 168 3.18 -4.35 -3.28
C TYR A 168 1.83 -5.04 -3.22
N ARG A 169 0.95 -4.68 -4.16
CA ARG A 169 -0.38 -5.26 -4.36
C ARG A 169 -0.31 -6.76 -4.60
N TYR A 170 0.57 -7.15 -5.52
CA TYR A 170 0.70 -8.52 -6.01
C TYR A 170 1.81 -9.27 -5.28
N GLY A 171 1.63 -10.58 -5.13
CA GLY A 171 2.65 -11.47 -4.60
C GLY A 171 2.15 -12.31 -3.45
N THR A 172 2.46 -13.60 -3.49
CA THR A 172 2.07 -14.59 -2.48
C THR A 172 2.78 -14.41 -1.13
N VAL A 173 3.85 -13.60 -1.11
CA VAL A 173 4.72 -13.40 0.05
C VAL A 173 4.58 -12.00 0.65
N SER A 174 4.28 -10.97 -0.14
CA SER A 174 4.30 -9.58 0.35
C SER A 174 3.12 -9.30 1.28
N ARG A 175 3.43 -9.14 2.57
CA ARG A 175 2.46 -8.88 3.65
C ARG A 175 2.53 -7.45 4.15
N GLY A 176 3.57 -6.73 3.78
CA GLY A 176 3.93 -5.46 4.37
C GLY A 176 4.33 -4.44 3.32
N GLY A 177 5.03 -3.41 3.78
CA GLY A 177 5.61 -2.43 2.89
C GLY A 177 6.35 -1.32 3.64
N ASP A 178 6.29 -0.11 3.10
CA ASP A 178 6.81 1.09 3.76
C ASP A 178 5.78 1.62 4.77
N LEU A 179 6.28 2.24 5.84
CA LEU A 179 5.44 2.91 6.84
C LEU A 179 5.28 4.37 6.46
N TRP A 180 4.03 4.80 6.39
CA TRP A 180 3.62 6.16 6.05
C TRP A 180 2.76 6.75 7.16
N ARG A 181 2.63 8.07 7.13
CA ARG A 181 1.64 8.81 7.91
C ARG A 181 0.85 9.76 7.02
N VAL A 182 -0.39 10.02 7.43
CA VAL A 182 -1.24 11.05 6.86
C VAL A 182 -1.87 11.88 7.97
N ASP A 183 -1.82 13.21 7.79
CA ASP A 183 -2.53 14.18 8.63
C ASP A 183 -3.86 14.53 7.95
N LEU A 184 -4.98 14.42 8.67
CA LEU A 184 -6.34 14.62 8.12
C LEU A 184 -6.73 16.09 7.97
N THR A 185 -5.94 17.01 8.51
CA THR A 185 -6.15 18.46 8.36
C THR A 185 -5.45 18.96 7.11
N SER A 186 -4.18 18.60 6.92
CA SER A 186 -3.41 19.01 5.75
C SER A 186 -3.56 18.07 4.56
N LEU A 187 -4.05 16.85 4.80
CA LEU A 187 -4.09 15.72 3.85
C LEU A 187 -2.70 15.36 3.32
N GLU A 188 -1.65 15.80 4.01
CA GLU A 188 -0.28 15.55 3.62
C GLU A 188 0.13 14.13 4.02
N ARG A 189 0.61 13.37 3.03
CA ARG A 189 1.18 12.04 3.21
C ARG A 189 2.70 12.15 3.28
N ARG A 190 3.29 11.55 4.31
CA ARG A 190 4.76 11.52 4.48
C ARG A 190 5.25 10.12 4.75
N PRO A 191 6.36 9.69 4.14
CA PRO A 191 7.02 8.47 4.55
C PRO A 191 7.60 8.64 5.95
N VAL A 192 7.48 7.60 6.77
CA VAL A 192 8.05 7.53 8.12
C VAL A 192 9.26 6.60 8.10
N VAL A 193 9.08 5.37 7.61
CA VAL A 193 10.18 4.41 7.42
C VAL A 193 10.04 3.76 6.05
N ARG A 194 11.10 3.79 5.26
CA ARG A 194 11.19 3.09 3.97
C ARG A 194 12.17 1.94 4.06
N VAL A 195 11.68 0.73 3.79
CA VAL A 195 12.49 -0.49 3.75
C VAL A 195 12.32 -1.24 2.44
N MET A 196 11.23 -0.97 1.70
CA MET A 196 11.02 -1.58 0.40
C MET A 196 12.11 -1.15 -0.58
N GLY A 197 12.72 -2.13 -1.24
CA GLY A 197 13.74 -1.88 -2.25
C GLY A 197 13.87 -3.03 -3.24
N LEU A 198 14.40 -2.73 -4.43
CA LEU A 198 14.67 -3.69 -5.50
C LEU A 198 16.00 -4.45 -5.27
N GLY A 199 16.36 -4.69 -4.00
CA GLY A 199 17.60 -5.35 -3.62
C GLY A 199 17.56 -6.87 -3.86
N ALA A 200 18.71 -7.52 -3.70
CA ALA A 200 18.82 -8.99 -3.74
C ALA A 200 18.04 -9.68 -2.60
N GLU A 201 17.70 -8.93 -1.55
CA GLU A 201 16.90 -9.37 -0.42
C GLU A 201 15.72 -8.44 -0.26
N LEU A 202 14.53 -9.01 -0.12
CA LEU A 202 13.29 -8.26 0.03
C LEU A 202 13.07 -7.97 1.51
N GLU A 203 12.93 -6.70 1.86
CA GLU A 203 12.55 -6.24 3.19
C GLU A 203 11.20 -5.51 3.13
N GLU A 204 10.33 -5.79 4.10
CA GLU A 204 9.03 -5.12 4.25
C GLU A 204 8.68 -4.96 5.73
N ILE A 205 8.02 -3.86 6.10
CA ILE A 205 7.42 -3.71 7.42
C ILE A 205 6.11 -4.49 7.41
N VAL A 206 6.03 -5.57 8.18
CA VAL A 206 4.87 -6.47 8.24
C VAL A 206 3.92 -6.15 9.40
N GLY A 207 4.25 -5.15 10.21
CA GLY A 207 3.41 -4.69 11.30
C GLY A 207 4.07 -3.57 12.08
N PHE A 208 3.25 -2.77 12.74
CA PHE A 208 3.69 -1.69 13.62
C PHE A 208 2.68 -1.45 14.74
N GLU A 209 3.15 -0.84 15.82
CA GLU A 209 2.34 -0.42 16.96
C GLU A 209 2.95 0.83 17.60
N PHE A 210 2.09 1.65 18.21
CA PHE A 210 2.54 2.80 18.99
C PHE A 210 2.98 2.36 20.38
N VAL A 211 4.03 3.00 20.89
CA VAL A 211 4.49 2.86 22.26
C VAL A 211 4.11 4.15 23.00
N PRO A 212 2.91 4.24 23.62
CA PRO A 212 2.28 5.52 23.94
C PRO A 212 3.08 6.40 24.89
N HIS A 213 3.70 5.81 25.92
CA HIS A 213 4.49 6.55 26.90
C HIS A 213 5.77 7.17 26.32
N HIS A 214 6.27 6.63 25.21
CA HIS A 214 7.55 7.01 24.66
C HIS A 214 7.43 7.82 23.37
N LYS A 215 6.21 7.99 22.83
CA LYS A 215 5.97 8.59 21.49
C LYS A 215 6.83 7.93 20.42
N LEU A 216 6.96 6.61 20.51
CA LEU A 216 7.70 5.79 19.55
C LEU A 216 6.75 4.90 18.77
N ILE A 217 7.25 4.43 17.64
CA ILE A 217 6.64 3.37 16.85
C ILE A 217 7.56 2.17 16.96
N ARG A 218 7.03 1.04 17.43
CA ARG A 218 7.67 -0.25 17.26
C ARG A 218 7.19 -0.85 15.95
N TYR A 219 8.10 -1.27 15.09
CA TYR A 219 7.76 -1.90 13.82
C TYR A 219 8.56 -3.19 13.60
N VAL A 220 8.01 -4.09 12.80
CA VAL A 220 8.61 -5.39 12.51
C VAL A 220 9.00 -5.45 11.06
N VAL A 221 10.30 -5.54 10.78
CA VAL A 221 10.82 -5.78 9.44
C VAL A 221 10.92 -7.28 9.22
N ALA A 222 10.31 -7.77 8.15
CA ALA A 222 10.52 -9.11 7.62
C ALA A 222 11.51 -9.03 6.45
N ARG A 223 12.50 -9.91 6.48
CA ARG A 223 13.50 -10.08 5.43
C ARG A 223 13.39 -11.47 4.85
N TYR A 224 13.32 -11.56 3.53
CA TYR A 224 13.17 -12.81 2.79
C TYR A 224 14.43 -13.10 2.00
N ASP A 225 14.97 -14.31 2.17
CA ASP A 225 16.05 -14.80 1.32
C ASP A 225 15.52 -15.38 0.00
N GLN A 226 16.43 -15.78 -0.89
CA GLN A 226 16.09 -16.33 -2.20
C GLN A 226 15.29 -17.65 -2.15
N SER A 227 15.30 -18.35 -1.01
CA SER A 227 14.50 -19.56 -0.80
C SER A 227 13.09 -19.24 -0.28
N GLY A 228 12.80 -17.97 0.03
CA GLY A 228 11.57 -17.52 0.66
C GLY A 228 11.57 -17.68 2.19
N ALA A 229 12.69 -18.07 2.80
CA ALA A 229 12.77 -18.15 4.24
C ALA A 229 12.76 -16.75 4.85
N MET A 230 11.87 -16.55 5.82
CA MET A 230 11.60 -15.25 6.44
C MET A 230 12.32 -15.13 7.78
N ARG A 231 13.03 -14.02 7.99
CA ARG A 231 13.54 -13.58 9.29
C ARG A 231 12.86 -12.28 9.70
N ARG A 232 12.59 -12.12 11.00
CA ARG A 232 11.93 -10.91 11.53
C ARG A 232 12.81 -10.22 12.55
N LYS A 233 12.82 -8.89 12.52
CA LYS A 233 13.47 -8.04 13.52
C LYS A 233 12.52 -6.93 13.93
N SER A 234 12.41 -6.69 15.24
CA SER A 234 11.73 -5.51 15.77
C SER A 234 12.71 -4.35 15.83
N LEU A 235 12.23 -3.18 15.42
CA LEU A 235 12.96 -1.91 15.42
C LEU A 235 12.05 -0.83 16.00
N TYR A 236 12.65 0.30 16.36
CA TYR A 236 11.95 1.44 16.93
C TYR A 236 12.33 2.71 16.16
N CYS A 237 11.36 3.61 16.01
CA CYS A 237 11.61 4.95 15.51
C CYS A 237 10.73 5.98 16.22
N THR A 238 11.07 7.25 16.11
CA THR A 238 10.19 8.36 16.48
C THR A 238 8.96 8.41 15.55
N LEU A 239 7.97 9.25 15.89
CA LEU A 239 6.80 9.52 15.03
C LEU A 239 7.16 10.15 13.67
N ASP A 240 8.34 10.76 13.56
CA ASP A 240 8.89 11.32 12.33
C ASP A 240 9.83 10.34 11.59
N GLY A 241 10.05 9.13 12.13
CA GLY A 241 10.81 8.08 11.47
C GLY A 241 12.31 8.03 11.80
N GLU A 242 12.76 8.81 12.78
CA GLU A 242 14.16 8.76 13.22
C GLU A 242 14.41 7.44 13.99
N PRO A 243 15.39 6.61 13.60
CA PRO A 243 15.69 5.36 14.31
C PRO A 243 16.07 5.59 15.77
N VAL A 244 15.66 4.67 16.64
CA VAL A 244 16.06 4.63 18.05
C VAL A 244 16.82 3.32 18.29
N ASP A 245 18.06 3.45 18.76
CA ASP A 245 18.96 2.34 19.08
C ASP A 245 18.58 1.63 20.39
#